data_AF-A0AAP0PF97-F1
#
_entry.id   AF-A0AAP0PF97-F1
#
_cell.length_a   1.000
_cell.length_b   1.000
_cell.length_c   1.000
_cell.angle_alpha   90.00
_cell.angle_beta   90.00
_cell.angle_gamma   90.00
#
_symmetry.space_group_name_H-M   'P 1'
#
loop_
_entity.id
_entity.type
_entity.pdbx_description
1 polymer ?
#
loop_
_entity_poly.entity_id
_entity_poly.type
_entity_poly.pdbx_seq_one_letter_code
_entity_poly.pdbx_strand_id
1 'polypeptide(L)'
;MDGLYYFLKGYVYQKVLKLIRDEVAHVEDIWKDPIICGCVLRTNRGLPCAHELKMDILVGSPMPLEDIHVFWKKLNMIPEKFVNRTGYNFNDEIQRVVAKFDSCIDGDASLRVIQQLKDISRPSEISGVAPEAKVRTRGRPTLGDY
;
A
#
# COMPACT_ATOMS: atom_id res chain seq x y z
N MET A 1 24.89 -12.27 -12.12
CA MET A 1 23.70 -11.62 -11.51
C MET A 1 22.71 -12.59 -10.89
N ASP A 2 22.61 -13.86 -11.32
CA ASP A 2 21.62 -14.79 -10.74
C ASP A 2 21.82 -15.07 -9.23
N GLY A 3 23.03 -14.92 -8.68
CA GLY A 3 23.32 -15.19 -7.27
C GLY A 3 22.63 -14.28 -6.23
N LEU A 4 22.24 -13.05 -6.60
CA LEU A 4 21.71 -12.03 -5.68
C LEU A 4 20.38 -12.41 -5.02
N TYR A 5 19.58 -13.23 -5.68
CA TYR A 5 18.25 -13.65 -5.21
C TYR A 5 18.02 -15.16 -5.36
N TYR A 6 19.02 -15.92 -5.80
CA TYR A 6 18.87 -17.37 -6.00
C TYR A 6 18.64 -18.13 -4.70
N PHE A 7 19.25 -17.73 -3.59
CA PHE A 7 19.07 -18.39 -2.28
C PHE A 7 17.65 -18.21 -1.73
N LEU A 8 16.85 -17.28 -2.27
CA LEU A 8 15.42 -17.16 -1.93
C LEU A 8 14.58 -18.29 -2.51
N LYS A 9 15.11 -19.05 -3.49
CA LYS A 9 14.41 -20.18 -4.10
C LYS A 9 14.09 -21.23 -3.05
N GLY A 10 12.80 -21.53 -2.90
CA GLY A 10 12.31 -22.44 -1.86
C GLY A 10 11.75 -21.73 -0.63
N TYR A 11 12.17 -20.50 -0.36
CA TYR A 11 11.69 -19.68 0.76
C TYR A 11 10.59 -18.69 0.38
N VAL A 12 10.47 -18.36 -0.91
CA VAL A 12 9.44 -17.41 -1.41
C VAL A 12 8.64 -18.00 -2.58
N TYR A 13 7.50 -17.38 -2.90
CA TYR A 13 6.75 -17.73 -4.11
C TYR A 13 7.58 -17.50 -5.37
N GLN A 14 7.42 -18.35 -6.38
CA GLN A 14 8.13 -18.22 -7.66
C GLN A 14 7.91 -16.86 -8.33
N LYS A 15 6.73 -16.25 -8.13
CA LYS A 15 6.40 -14.91 -8.63
C LYS A 15 7.35 -13.83 -8.09
N VAL A 16 7.81 -13.97 -6.85
CA VAL A 16 8.73 -13.02 -6.20
C VAL A 16 10.07 -13.01 -6.90
N LEU A 17 10.61 -14.20 -7.22
CA LEU A 17 11.87 -14.32 -7.96
C LEU A 17 11.80 -13.67 -9.35
N LYS A 18 10.63 -13.71 -10.00
CA LYS A 18 10.42 -13.02 -11.28
C LYS A 18 10.41 -11.51 -11.09
N LEU A 19 9.63 -11.00 -10.15
CA LEU A 19 9.55 -9.56 -9.87
C LEU A 19 10.90 -8.97 -9.46
N ILE A 20 11.68 -9.66 -8.63
CA ILE A 20 13.02 -9.23 -8.25
C ILE A 20 13.96 -9.25 -9.46
N ARG A 21 13.90 -10.27 -10.32
CA ARG A 21 14.71 -10.32 -11.55
C ARG A 21 14.42 -9.11 -12.45
N ASP A 22 13.15 -8.78 -12.65
CA ASP A 22 12.73 -7.65 -13.47
C ASP A 22 13.23 -6.34 -12.85
N GLU A 23 13.11 -6.19 -11.53
CA GLU A 23 13.60 -5.02 -10.80
C GLU A 23 15.13 -4.89 -10.89
N VAL A 24 15.88 -6.00 -10.77
CA VAL A 24 17.35 -6.01 -10.95
C VAL A 24 17.75 -5.53 -12.34
N ALA A 25 17.00 -5.90 -13.38
CA ALA A 25 17.26 -5.42 -14.74
C ALA A 25 17.04 -3.90 -14.88
N HIS A 26 16.14 -3.33 -14.09
CA HIS A 26 15.87 -1.89 -14.06
C HIS A 26 16.90 -1.07 -13.25
N VAL A 27 17.81 -1.72 -12.52
CA VAL A 27 18.80 -1.01 -11.69
C VAL A 27 19.72 -0.12 -12.52
N GLU A 28 20.10 -0.53 -13.73
CA GLU A 28 20.97 0.27 -14.61
C GLU A 28 20.32 1.58 -15.09
N ASP A 29 19.00 1.57 -15.33
CA ASP A 29 18.25 2.78 -15.69
C ASP A 29 18.18 3.75 -14.50
N ILE A 30 18.01 3.19 -13.32
CA ILE A 30 17.92 3.88 -12.05
C ILE A 30 19.26 4.45 -11.56
N TRP A 31 20.39 3.87 -11.98
CA TRP A 31 21.72 4.42 -11.67
C TRP A 31 21.89 5.88 -12.08
N LYS A 32 21.08 6.36 -13.03
CA LYS A 32 21.11 7.73 -13.55
C LYS A 32 20.36 8.73 -12.68
N ASP A 33 19.27 8.33 -12.02
CA ASP A 33 18.50 9.20 -11.12
C ASP A 33 17.64 8.38 -10.11
N PRO A 34 17.96 8.45 -8.80
CA PRO A 34 17.21 7.78 -7.73
C PRO A 34 15.77 8.28 -7.52
N ILE A 35 15.33 9.33 -8.21
CA ILE A 35 13.93 9.76 -8.16
C ILE A 35 13.06 8.84 -9.05
N ILE A 36 13.66 8.14 -10.01
CA ILE A 36 12.94 7.39 -11.05
C ILE A 36 12.23 6.12 -10.55
N CYS A 37 12.71 5.36 -9.54
CA CYS A 37 11.94 4.16 -9.07
C CYS A 37 10.49 4.49 -8.72
N GLY A 38 10.24 5.63 -8.05
CA GLY A 38 9.01 5.85 -7.28
C GLY A 38 8.73 4.79 -6.18
N CYS A 39 9.70 3.94 -5.85
CA CYS A 39 9.64 2.82 -4.89
C CYS A 39 8.34 1.98 -4.92
N VAL A 40 7.69 1.83 -6.08
CA VAL A 40 6.36 1.20 -6.18
C VAL A 40 6.38 -0.26 -5.72
N LEU A 41 7.46 -0.99 -6.04
CA LEU A 41 7.62 -2.38 -5.65
C LEU A 41 7.70 -2.56 -4.12
N ARG A 42 8.39 -1.64 -3.44
CA ARG A 42 8.47 -1.57 -1.98
C ARG A 42 7.14 -1.19 -1.36
N THR A 43 6.53 -0.11 -1.83
CA THR A 43 5.30 0.44 -1.23
C THR A 43 4.09 -0.47 -1.43
N ASN A 44 3.90 -1.00 -2.64
CA ASN A 44 2.67 -1.73 -2.98
C ASN A 44 2.79 -3.23 -2.80
N ARG A 45 4.01 -3.78 -2.88
CA ARG A 45 4.23 -5.22 -2.81
C ARG A 45 5.16 -5.61 -1.67
N GLY A 46 5.77 -4.70 -0.93
CA GLY A 46 6.67 -5.08 0.17
C GLY A 46 7.87 -5.92 -0.30
N LEU A 47 8.32 -5.67 -1.53
CA LEU A 47 9.50 -6.28 -2.13
C LEU A 47 10.55 -5.19 -2.38
N PRO A 48 11.85 -5.50 -2.34
CA PRO A 48 12.87 -4.48 -2.56
C PRO A 48 12.77 -3.86 -3.95
N CYS A 49 12.86 -2.53 -4.02
CA CYS A 49 12.91 -1.81 -5.28
C CYS A 49 14.35 -1.66 -5.78
N ALA A 50 14.54 -1.28 -7.04
CA ALA A 50 15.86 -1.21 -7.66
C ALA A 50 16.84 -0.26 -6.94
N HIS A 51 16.37 0.83 -6.33
CA HIS A 51 17.24 1.69 -5.50
C HIS A 51 17.81 0.97 -4.28
N GLU A 52 17.01 0.14 -3.63
CA GLU A 52 17.44 -0.62 -2.44
C GLU A 52 18.40 -1.74 -2.88
N LEU A 53 18.07 -2.41 -3.99
CA LEU A 53 18.91 -3.47 -4.58
C LEU A 53 20.27 -2.99 -5.06
N LYS A 54 20.42 -1.69 -5.35
CA LYS A 54 21.65 -1.11 -5.89
C LYS A 54 22.86 -1.44 -5.02
N MET A 55 22.74 -1.28 -3.70
CA MET A 55 23.87 -1.50 -2.79
C MET A 55 24.22 -2.99 -2.72
N ASP A 56 23.22 -3.86 -2.66
CA ASP A 56 23.43 -5.31 -2.63
C ASP A 56 24.11 -5.81 -3.91
N ILE A 57 23.71 -5.29 -5.07
CA ILE A 57 24.32 -5.63 -6.37
C ILE A 57 25.77 -5.15 -6.43
N LEU A 58 26.05 -3.93 -5.99
CA LEU A 58 27.39 -3.35 -6.03
C LEU A 58 28.37 -4.12 -5.12
N VAL A 59 27.92 -4.50 -3.93
CA VAL A 59 28.73 -5.24 -2.95
C VAL A 59 28.72 -6.75 -3.22
N GLY A 60 27.85 -7.23 -4.10
CA GLY A 60 27.66 -8.66 -4.36
C GLY A 60 27.06 -9.40 -3.17
N SER A 61 26.30 -8.69 -2.32
CA SER A 61 25.67 -9.25 -1.14
C SER A 61 24.38 -9.98 -1.50
N PRO A 62 24.10 -11.15 -0.91
CA PRO A 62 22.79 -11.78 -1.02
C PRO A 62 21.73 -10.90 -0.35
N MET A 63 20.57 -10.74 -1.00
CA MET A 63 19.41 -10.02 -0.44
C MET A 63 18.84 -10.74 0.82
N PRO A 64 18.73 -10.08 1.97
CA PRO A 64 18.17 -10.76 3.14
C PRO A 64 16.70 -11.15 2.94
N LEU A 65 16.30 -12.31 3.45
CA LEU A 65 14.90 -12.77 3.38
C LEU A 65 13.98 -11.84 4.19
N GLU A 66 14.54 -11.15 5.17
CA GLU A 66 13.92 -10.15 6.04
C GLU A 66 13.35 -8.96 5.24
N ASP A 67 13.99 -8.62 4.12
CA ASP A 67 13.56 -7.51 3.26
C ASP A 67 12.34 -7.86 2.39
N ILE A 68 11.92 -9.12 2.40
CA ILE A 68 10.74 -9.59 1.69
C ILE A 68 9.59 -9.68 2.68
N HIS A 69 8.48 -9.00 2.35
CA HIS A 69 7.29 -9.04 3.18
C HIS A 69 6.80 -10.47 3.40
N VAL A 70 6.35 -10.78 4.63
CA VAL A 70 5.92 -12.12 5.07
C VAL A 70 4.89 -12.77 4.14
N PHE A 71 4.00 -11.96 3.55
CA PHE A 71 3.02 -12.40 2.55
C PHE A 71 3.65 -13.21 1.41
N TRP A 72 4.89 -12.92 1.03
CA TRP A 72 5.58 -13.54 -0.09
C TRP A 72 6.42 -14.76 0.29
N LYS A 73 6.66 -14.98 1.59
CA LYS A 73 7.40 -16.12 2.09
C LYS A 73 6.51 -17.36 1.97
N LYS A 74 7.07 -18.46 1.46
CA LYS A 74 6.41 -19.76 1.54
C LYS A 74 6.34 -20.10 3.02
N LEU A 75 5.11 -20.31 3.51
CA LEU A 75 4.77 -20.68 4.89
C LEU A 75 5.95 -21.34 5.59
N ASN A 76 6.57 -20.62 6.53
CA ASN A 76 7.38 -21.26 7.54
C ASN A 76 6.49 -22.33 8.18
N MET A 77 6.93 -23.59 8.23
CA MET A 77 6.19 -24.65 8.94
C MET A 77 6.10 -24.37 10.45
N ILE A 78 6.85 -23.37 10.91
CA ILE A 78 6.67 -22.72 12.19
C ILE A 78 5.61 -21.65 11.97
N PRO A 79 4.42 -21.74 12.61
CA PRO A 79 3.50 -20.63 12.64
C PRO A 79 4.22 -19.47 13.30
N GLU A 80 4.71 -18.55 12.47
CA GLU A 80 5.12 -17.24 12.92
C GLU A 80 3.88 -16.72 13.62
N LYS A 81 3.99 -16.47 14.94
CA LYS A 81 2.94 -15.76 15.66
C LYS A 81 2.80 -14.48 14.86
N PHE A 82 1.75 -14.37 14.04
CA PHE A 82 1.24 -13.08 13.64
C PHE A 82 1.03 -12.41 14.97
N VAL A 83 1.99 -11.59 15.38
CA VAL A 83 1.77 -10.62 16.43
C VAL A 83 0.73 -9.77 15.75
N ASN A 84 -0.54 -10.11 16.02
CA ASN A 84 -1.66 -9.24 15.76
C ASN A 84 -1.14 -7.90 16.23
N ARG A 85 -0.87 -6.99 15.30
CA ARG A 85 -0.68 -5.60 15.66
C ARG A 85 -2.02 -5.20 16.22
N THR A 86 -2.13 -5.43 17.53
CA THR A 86 -3.08 -4.89 18.49
C THR A 86 -4.54 -4.97 18.06
N GLY A 87 -5.26 -6.00 18.51
CA GLY A 87 -6.71 -5.97 18.73
C GLY A 87 -7.64 -5.72 17.53
N TYR A 88 -7.11 -5.50 16.33
CA TYR A 88 -7.89 -5.23 15.13
C TYR A 88 -8.24 -6.55 14.44
N ASN A 89 -9.40 -7.10 14.78
CA ASN A 89 -10.01 -8.15 13.99
C ASN A 89 -10.67 -7.51 12.77
N PHE A 90 -10.07 -7.73 11.60
CA PHE A 90 -10.58 -7.22 10.32
C PHE A 90 -12.05 -7.60 10.10
N ASN A 91 -12.44 -8.83 10.45
CA ASN A 91 -13.83 -9.26 10.30
C ASN A 91 -14.76 -8.48 11.24
N ASP A 92 -14.35 -8.20 12.48
CA ASP A 92 -15.18 -7.43 13.41
C ASP A 92 -15.37 -5.99 12.93
N GLU A 93 -14.35 -5.40 12.30
CA GLU A 93 -14.46 -4.06 11.72
C GLU A 93 -15.37 -4.04 10.48
N ILE A 94 -15.25 -5.03 9.60
CA ILE A 94 -16.15 -5.17 8.44
C ILE A 94 -17.60 -5.39 8.90
N GLN A 95 -17.83 -6.20 9.94
CA GLN A 95 -19.16 -6.39 10.50
C GLN A 95 -19.75 -5.09 11.08
N ARG A 96 -18.92 -4.23 11.68
CA ARG A 96 -19.37 -2.89 12.12
C ARG A 96 -19.81 -2.01 10.96
N VAL A 97 -19.11 -2.06 9.82
CA VAL A 97 -19.48 -1.30 8.61
C VAL A 97 -20.80 -1.81 8.03
N VAL A 98 -20.99 -3.13 7.97
CA VAL A 98 -22.25 -3.75 7.52
C VAL A 98 -23.40 -3.34 8.44
N ALA A 99 -23.24 -3.46 9.77
CA ALA A 99 -24.25 -3.05 10.73
C ALA A 99 -24.59 -1.55 10.60
N LYS A 100 -23.59 -0.71 10.34
CA LYS A 100 -23.81 0.73 10.08
C LYS A 100 -24.64 0.95 8.82
N PHE A 101 -24.34 0.24 7.75
CA PHE A 101 -25.09 0.31 6.49
C PHE A 101 -26.55 -0.13 6.70
N ASP A 102 -26.77 -1.28 7.33
CA ASP A 102 -28.12 -1.83 7.57
C ASP A 102 -28.95 -0.94 8.53
N SER A 103 -28.29 -0.24 9.45
CA SER A 103 -28.95 0.73 10.35
C SER A 103 -29.36 2.04 9.66
N CYS A 104 -28.92 2.30 8.42
CA CYS A 104 -29.30 3.50 7.69
C CYS A 104 -30.74 3.38 7.18
N ILE A 105 -31.67 4.05 7.86
CA ILE A 105 -33.08 4.14 7.44
C ILE A 105 -33.22 5.07 6.22
N ASP A 106 -32.32 6.05 6.09
CA ASP A 106 -32.26 7.01 5.00
C ASP A 106 -31.30 6.52 3.90
N GLY A 107 -31.81 6.41 2.66
CA GLY A 107 -31.04 5.98 1.49
C GLY A 107 -29.84 6.87 1.19
N ASP A 108 -29.90 8.16 1.52
CA ASP A 108 -28.76 9.06 1.34
C ASP A 108 -27.61 8.72 2.30
N ALA A 109 -27.91 8.19 3.50
CA ALA A 109 -26.90 7.77 4.46
C ALA A 109 -26.19 6.48 4.03
N SER A 110 -26.93 5.53 3.44
CA SER A 110 -26.36 4.28 2.93
C SER A 110 -25.49 4.52 1.69
N LEU A 111 -25.90 5.44 0.81
CA LEU A 111 -25.10 5.87 -0.36
C LEU A 111 -23.76 6.50 0.03
N ARG A 112 -23.71 7.29 1.11
CA ARG A 112 -22.46 7.86 1.64
C ARG A 112 -21.48 6.76 2.09
N VAL A 113 -21.96 5.73 2.77
CA VAL A 113 -21.14 4.58 3.18
C VAL A 113 -20.59 3.83 1.97
N ILE A 114 -21.42 3.61 0.94
CA ILE A 114 -20.98 2.98 -0.32
C ILE A 114 -19.91 3.81 -1.01
N GLN A 115 -20.07 5.13 -1.07
CA GLN A 115 -19.09 6.00 -1.72
C GLN A 115 -17.74 5.93 -1.01
N GLN A 116 -17.73 5.99 0.32
CA GLN A 116 -16.49 5.84 1.10
C GLN A 116 -15.80 4.50 0.85
N LEU A 117 -16.56 3.40 0.72
CA LEU A 117 -16.00 2.09 0.40
C LEU A 117 -15.44 2.01 -1.03
N LYS A 118 -16.08 2.69 -1.99
CA LYS A 118 -15.56 2.80 -3.37
C LYS A 118 -14.24 3.55 -3.40
N ASP A 119 -14.15 4.67 -2.68
CA ASP A 119 -12.93 5.47 -2.61
C ASP A 119 -11.76 4.64 -2.03
N ILE A 120 -12.01 3.85 -0.97
CA ILE A 120 -10.99 2.98 -0.37
C ILE A 120 -10.61 1.82 -1.30
N SER A 121 -11.58 1.19 -1.97
CA SER A 121 -11.34 0.00 -2.80
C SER A 121 -10.78 0.30 -4.18
N ARG A 122 -11.07 1.48 -4.72
CA ARG A 122 -10.70 1.90 -6.08
C ARG A 122 -10.25 3.36 -6.10
N PRO A 123 -9.09 3.67 -5.50
CA PRO A 123 -8.62 5.05 -5.39
C PRO A 123 -8.32 5.71 -6.74
N SER A 124 -8.04 4.92 -7.79
CA SER A 124 -7.84 5.41 -9.16
C SER A 124 -9.13 5.86 -9.87
N GLU A 125 -10.30 5.50 -9.34
CA GLU A 125 -11.62 5.93 -9.86
C GLU A 125 -12.14 7.19 -9.15
N ILE A 126 -11.44 7.68 -8.12
CA ILE A 126 -11.77 8.92 -7.43
C ILE A 126 -11.39 10.10 -8.33
N SER A 127 -12.39 10.78 -8.86
CA SER A 127 -12.20 12.06 -9.55
C SER A 127 -11.60 13.07 -8.55
N GLY A 128 -10.44 13.64 -8.87
CA GLY A 128 -9.71 14.61 -8.04
C GLY A 128 -10.37 15.99 -7.90
N VAL A 129 -11.71 16.05 -7.97
CA VAL A 129 -12.45 17.29 -7.73
C VAL A 129 -12.36 17.61 -6.26
N ALA A 130 -11.62 18.67 -5.94
CA ALA A 130 -11.52 19.18 -4.59
C ALA A 130 -12.93 19.48 -4.05
N PRO A 131 -13.25 19.11 -2.80
CA PRO A 131 -14.54 19.48 -2.22
C PRO A 131 -14.66 21.00 -2.20
N GLU A 132 -15.78 21.52 -2.69
CA GLU A 132 -16.05 22.96 -2.67
C GLU A 132 -15.91 23.48 -1.24
N ALA A 133 -15.07 24.51 -1.08
CA ALA A 133 -14.79 25.10 0.21
C ALA A 133 -16.11 25.54 0.87
N LYS A 134 -16.30 25.18 2.14
CA LYS A 134 -17.44 25.64 2.95
C LYS A 134 -17.49 27.17 2.92
N VAL A 135 -18.43 27.73 2.16
CA VAL A 135 -18.76 29.15 2.25
C VAL A 135 -19.27 29.41 3.66
N ARG A 136 -18.59 30.30 4.38
CA ARG A 136 -19.02 30.77 5.71
C ARG A 136 -20.34 31.51 5.54
N THR A 137 -21.46 30.90 5.88
CA THR A 137 -22.81 31.50 5.74
C THR A 137 -23.23 32.38 6.91
N ARG A 138 -22.37 32.66 7.90
CA ARG A 138 -22.68 33.62 8.97
C ARG A 138 -21.45 34.37 9.45
N GLY A 139 -21.42 35.68 9.18
CA GLY A 139 -20.50 36.65 9.73
C GLY A 139 -21.20 37.99 9.92
N ARG A 140 -20.86 38.69 11.01
CA ARG A 140 -21.38 39.98 11.48
C ARG A 140 -21.22 41.07 10.40
N PRO A 141 -22.21 41.97 10.19
CA PRO A 141 -22.06 43.10 9.27
C PRO A 141 -20.84 43.95 9.65
N THR A 142 -20.00 44.27 8.67
CA THR A 142 -18.93 45.24 8.83
C THR A 142 -19.50 46.64 8.80
N LEU A 143 -19.02 47.51 9.69
CA LEU A 143 -19.47 48.89 9.87
C LEU A 143 -19.26 49.66 8.55
N GLY A 144 -20.36 49.97 7.85
CA GLY A 144 -20.34 50.59 6.52
C GLY A 144 -21.71 50.67 5.83
N ASP A 145 -22.69 49.86 6.28
CA ASP A 145 -24.02 49.80 5.66
C ASP A 145 -25.13 50.48 6.50
N TYR A 146 -24.88 51.69 7.02
CA TYR A 146 -25.92 52.60 7.49
C TYR A 146 -25.93 53.90 6.69
#